data_AF-A0A2R6BAS0-F1
#
_entry.id   AF-A0A2R6BAS0-F1
#
_cell.length_a   1.000
_cell.length_b   1.000
_cell.length_c   1.000
_cell.angle_alpha   90.00
_cell.angle_beta   90.00
_cell.angle_gamma   90.00
#
_symmetry.space_group_name_H-M   'P 1'
#
loop_
_entity.id
_entity.type
_entity.pdbx_description
1 polymer ?
#
loop_
_entity_poly.entity_id
_entity_poly.type
_entity_poly.pdbx_seq_one_letter_code
_entity_poly.pdbx_strand_id
1 'polypeptide(L)' 'MTRTLVCELCGRVFECKGSLFCWCARYKIKKLKELSKSAQDCVCESCLKAYS' A
#
# COMPACT_ATOMS: atom_id res chain seq x y z
N MET A 1 8.28 14.18 -2.60
CA MET A 1 8.71 13.80 -1.25
C MET A 1 8.55 12.29 -1.11
N THR A 2 9.58 11.59 -0.64
CA THR A 2 9.50 10.16 -0.31
C THR A 2 9.37 10.05 1.20
N ARG A 3 8.40 9.26 1.68
CA ARG A 3 8.21 9.02 3.12
C ARG A 3 8.39 7.53 3.38
N THR A 4 9.17 7.21 4.39
CA THR A 4 9.33 5.85 4.87
C THR A 4 8.18 5.55 5.83
N LEU A 5 7.40 4.50 5.54
CA LEU A 5 6.23 4.06 6.30
C LEU A 5 6.38 2.60 6.70
N VAL A 6 5.62 2.18 7.70
CA VAL A 6 5.55 0.78 8.14
C VAL A 6 4.22 0.20 7.66
N CYS A 7 4.27 -0.94 6.98
CA CYS A 7 3.07 -1.62 6.51
C CYS A 7 2.26 -2.16 7.68
N GLU A 8 1.01 -1.76 7.85
CA GLU A 8 0.14 -2.29 8.90
C GLU A 8 -0.08 -3.81 8.80
N LEU A 9 -0.04 -4.38 7.59
CA LEU A 9 -0.33 -5.81 7.39
C LEU A 9 0.84 -6.74 7.75
N CYS A 10 2.09 -6.29 7.55
CA CYS A 10 3.26 -7.16 7.69
C CYS A 10 4.41 -6.56 8.49
N GLY A 11 4.26 -5.32 8.99
CA GLY A 11 5.29 -4.61 9.74
C GLY A 11 6.52 -4.21 8.92
N ARG A 12 6.54 -4.47 7.61
CA ARG A 12 7.69 -4.14 6.76
C ARG A 12 7.77 -2.64 6.53
N VAL A 13 8.97 -2.10 6.70
CA VAL A 13 9.29 -0.72 6.34
C VAL A 13 9.38 -0.58 4.81
N PHE A 14 8.70 0.40 4.23
CA PHE A 14 8.71 0.66 2.80
C PHE A 14 8.69 2.16 2.50
N GLU A 15 9.15 2.53 1.32
CA GLU A 15 9.08 3.91 0.85
C GLU A 15 7.79 4.16 0.08
N CYS A 16 7.01 5.12 0.56
CA CYS A 16 5.87 5.69 -0.14
C CYS A 16 6.30 7.00 -0.83
N LYS A 17 6.33 6.96 -2.15
CA LYS A 17 6.56 8.15 -2.98
C LYS A 17 5.19 8.79 -3.21
N GLY A 18 4.84 9.82 -2.44
CA GLY A 18 3.61 10.60 -2.63
C GLY A 18 3.65 11.42 -3.92
N SER A 19 3.68 10.75 -5.06
CA SER A 19 3.80 11.29 -6.40
C SER A 19 2.92 10.48 -7.35
N LEU A 20 2.53 11.08 -8.48
CA LEU A 20 1.78 10.41 -9.56
C LEU A 20 2.44 9.12 -10.07
N PHE A 21 3.74 8.96 -9.82
CA PHE A 21 4.51 7.76 -10.16
C PHE A 21 4.54 6.70 -9.05
N CYS A 22 3.74 6.85 -7.98
CA CYS A 22 3.66 5.82 -6.96
C CYS A 22 3.11 4.52 -7.56
N TRP A 23 3.75 3.40 -7.24
CA TRP A 23 3.30 2.09 -7.68
C TRP A 23 1.86 1.82 -7.23
N CYS A 24 1.44 2.31 -6.05
CA CYS A 24 0.08 2.11 -5.54
C CYS A 24 -1.01 2.71 -6.45
N ALA A 25 -0.71 3.80 -7.16
CA ALA A 25 -1.62 4.42 -8.11
C ALA A 25 -1.76 3.61 -9.42
N ARG A 26 -0.80 2.73 -9.72
CA ARG A 26 -0.81 1.86 -10.90
C ARG A 26 -1.55 0.54 -10.65
N TYR A 27 -1.71 0.14 -9.40
CA TYR A 27 -2.41 -1.10 -9.05
C TYR A 27 -3.92 -0.88 -8.99
N LYS A 28 -4.68 -1.74 -9.67
CA LYS A 28 -6.13 -1.75 -9.62
C LYS A 28 -6.57 -2.71 -8.52
N ILE A 29 -6.76 -2.19 -7.31
CA ILE A 29 -7.11 -3.01 -6.13
C ILE A 29 -8.54 -3.53 -6.27
N LYS A 30 -8.70 -4.80 -6.64
CA LYS A 30 -10.01 -5.45 -6.79
C LYS A 30 -10.72 -5.63 -5.45
N LYS A 31 -9.95 -5.90 -4.40
CA LYS A 31 -10.44 -6.21 -3.06
C LYS A 31 -10.29 -5.03 -2.10
N LEU A 32 -10.52 -3.80 -2.58
CA LEU A 32 -10.35 -2.58 -1.79
C LEU A 32 -11.15 -2.63 -0.48
N LYS A 33 -12.36 -3.19 -0.52
CA LYS A 33 -13.24 -3.32 0.66
C LYS A 33 -12.69 -4.27 1.74
N GLU A 34 -11.96 -5.32 1.34
CA GLU A 34 -11.29 -6.21 2.30
C GLU A 34 -10.01 -5.58 2.83
N LEU A 35 -9.28 -4.88 1.95
CA LEU A 35 -8.06 -4.16 2.32
C LEU A 35 -8.36 -3.07 3.36
N SER A 36 -9.38 -2.23 3.13
CA SER A 36 -9.77 -1.16 4.06
C SER A 36 -10.32 -1.65 5.40
N LYS A 37 -10.71 -2.93 5.51
CA LYS A 37 -11.04 -3.57 6.80
C LYS A 37 -9.80 -4.05 7.55
N SER A 38 -8.74 -4.36 6.83
CA SER A 38 -7.53 -5.00 7.37
C SER A 38 -6.42 -3.98 7.67
N ALA A 39 -6.37 -2.87 6.93
CA ALA A 39 -5.44 -1.77 7.12
C ALA A 39 -6.18 -0.44 6.91
N GLN A 40 -6.01 0.49 7.84
CA GLN A 40 -6.52 1.87 7.74
C GLN A 40 -5.45 2.82 7.18
N ASP A 41 -4.18 2.47 7.36
CA ASP A 41 -3.02 3.23 6.87
C ASP A 41 -2.38 2.56 5.63
N CYS A 42 -1.24 3.07 5.20
CA CYS A 42 -0.53 2.65 4.01
C CYS A 42 0.04 1.23 4.18
N VAL A 43 -0.17 0.40 3.16
CA VAL A 43 0.42 -0.95 3.06
C VAL A 43 1.51 -0.97 2.01
N CYS A 44 2.48 -1.88 2.14
CA CYS A 44 3.57 -2.01 1.16
C CYS A 44 3.11 -2.66 -0.15
N GLU A 45 3.91 -2.52 -1.21
CA GLU A 45 3.59 -3.02 -2.55
C GLU A 45 3.29 -4.51 -2.57
N SER A 46 4.07 -5.32 -1.84
CA SER A 46 3.89 -6.76 -1.79
C SER A 46 2.52 -7.14 -1.21
N CYS A 47 2.12 -6.46 -0.12
CA CYS A 47 0.80 -6.67 0.47
C CYS A 47 -0.30 -6.14 -0.45
N LEU A 48 -0.13 -4.95 -1.03
CA LEU A 48 -1.11 -4.37 -1.97
C LEU A 48 -1.37 -5.30 -3.16
N LYS A 49 -0.31 -5.92 -3.70
CA LYS A 49 -0.37 -6.83 -4.84
C LYS A 49 -1.16 -8.10 -4.55
N ALA A 50 -1.24 -8.54 -3.29
CA ALA A 50 -2.09 -9.66 -2.88
C ALA A 50 -3.59 -9.36 -3.01
N TYR A 51 -3.98 -8.07 -3.10
CA TYR A 51 -5.37 -7.61 -3.25
C TYR A 51 -5.69 -7.06 -4.65
N SER A 52 -4.75 -7.14 -5.60
CA SER A 52 -4.89 -6.66 -7.00
C SER A 52 -5.47 -7.71 -7.95
#